data_AF-A0A957FFR9-F1
#
_entry.id   AF-A0A957FFR9-F1
#
_cell.length_a   1.000
_cell.length_b   1.000
_cell.length_c   1.000
_cell.angle_alpha   90.00
_cell.angle_beta   90.00
_cell.angle_gamma   90.00
#
_symmetry.space_group_name_H-M   'P 1'
#
loop_
_entity.id
_entity.type
_entity.pdbx_description
1 polymer ?
#
loop_
_entity_poly.entity_id
_entity_poly.type
_entity_poly.pdbx_seq_one_letter_code
_entity_poly.pdbx_strand_id
1 'polypeptide(L)'
;VDFGKNAGRKTVALISDMNQPLGHAIGNALEVREAIATLHGDGPHSFWEHCLDVAGYMLLLADKASTLAAAKAQVTAVRDQGLAWQKFRDMVAAQGGDVAQIDNPNTLPTARCVEPISAPQTGTLAAMDTTAIGWACVRLGGGRMSKSDQIDHAVGFVLPAKIGNHFQAGETMGFIHANDPDKLNQARSEILAALTWSDTPVEPLPHIYDVVT
;
A
#
# COMPACT_ATOMS: atom_id res chain seq x y z
N VAL A 1 9.62 -22.19 -4.08
CA VAL A 1 8.53 -23.11 -3.68
C VAL A 1 9.07 -24.47 -3.26
N ASP A 2 9.95 -25.08 -4.06
CA ASP A 2 10.51 -26.42 -3.80
C ASP A 2 11.13 -26.59 -2.41
N PHE A 3 11.91 -25.61 -1.92
CA PHE A 3 12.45 -25.68 -0.56
C PHE A 3 11.37 -25.79 0.53
N GLY A 4 10.26 -25.07 0.39
CA GLY A 4 9.14 -25.14 1.32
C GLY A 4 8.47 -26.51 1.29
N LYS A 5 8.25 -27.06 0.09
CA LYS A 5 7.72 -28.41 -0.09
C LYS A 5 8.64 -29.48 0.49
N ASN A 6 9.95 -29.37 0.23
CA ASN A 6 10.96 -30.27 0.78
C ASN A 6 11.03 -30.21 2.32
N ALA A 7 10.67 -29.07 2.92
CA ALA A 7 10.51 -28.90 4.36
C ALA A 7 9.13 -29.34 4.90
N GLY A 8 8.31 -30.02 4.09
CA GLY A 8 6.98 -30.49 4.47
C GLY A 8 5.92 -29.39 4.57
N ARG A 9 6.13 -28.23 3.94
CA ARG A 9 5.19 -27.10 3.95
C ARG A 9 4.45 -26.99 2.61
N LYS A 10 3.12 -26.92 2.67
CA LYS A 10 2.29 -26.51 1.52
C LYS A 10 2.64 -25.07 1.18
N THR A 11 3.16 -24.83 -0.02
CA THR A 11 3.78 -23.56 -0.41
C THR A 11 3.33 -23.18 -1.81
N VAL A 12 2.99 -21.91 -2.01
CA VAL A 12 2.75 -21.26 -3.31
C VAL A 12 3.44 -19.91 -3.28
N ALA A 13 3.88 -19.40 -4.44
CA ALA A 13 4.42 -18.06 -4.58
C ALA A 13 3.65 -17.29 -5.65
N LEU A 14 3.34 -16.03 -5.36
CA LEU A 14 2.73 -15.10 -6.29
C LEU A 14 3.80 -14.09 -6.73
N ILE A 15 3.95 -13.90 -8.04
CA ILE A 15 4.80 -12.85 -8.60
C ILE A 15 3.89 -11.65 -8.83
N SER A 16 3.80 -10.72 -7.86
CA SER A 16 2.96 -9.52 -7.94
C SER A 16 3.72 -8.30 -8.45
N ASP A 17 3.01 -7.33 -9.01
CA ASP A 17 3.58 -6.04 -9.40
C ASP A 17 4.11 -5.23 -8.21
N MET A 18 5.22 -4.54 -8.45
CA MET A 18 5.84 -3.59 -7.54
C MET A 18 6.48 -2.41 -8.29
N ASN A 19 6.10 -2.19 -9.55
CA ASN A 19 6.55 -1.03 -10.35
C ASN A 19 5.84 0.27 -9.97
N GLN A 20 4.88 0.21 -9.05
CA GLN A 20 4.21 1.35 -8.42
C GLN A 20 3.79 0.96 -7.00
N PRO A 21 3.51 1.93 -6.09
CA PRO A 21 2.96 1.61 -4.78
C PRO A 21 1.67 0.79 -4.92
N LEU A 22 1.55 -0.30 -4.15
CA LEU A 22 0.43 -1.24 -4.26
C LEU A 22 -0.90 -0.58 -3.92
N GLY A 23 -0.97 0.09 -2.77
CA GLY A 23 -2.07 0.95 -2.37
C GLY A 23 -1.78 2.41 -2.70
N HIS A 24 -2.41 3.36 -2.01
CA HIS A 24 -2.12 4.79 -2.17
C HIS A 24 -1.17 5.29 -1.08
N ALA A 25 -1.21 4.71 0.12
CA ALA A 25 -0.39 5.15 1.24
C ALA A 25 1.04 4.56 1.19
N ILE A 26 2.03 5.40 1.51
CA ILE A 26 3.42 5.02 1.74
C ILE A 26 3.87 5.67 3.05
N GLY A 27 4.18 4.89 4.09
CA GLY A 27 4.60 5.41 5.40
C GLY A 27 4.33 4.43 6.53
N ASN A 28 3.73 4.90 7.62
CA ASN A 28 3.33 4.02 8.72
C ASN A 28 1.87 4.26 9.13
N ALA A 29 1.56 5.39 9.79
CA ALA A 29 0.19 5.68 10.21
C ALA A 29 -0.75 5.79 8.99
N LEU A 30 -0.25 6.32 7.87
CA LEU A 30 -0.98 6.39 6.60
C LEU A 30 -1.37 4.99 6.08
N GLU A 31 -0.45 4.03 6.13
CA GLU A 31 -0.72 2.65 5.70
C GLU A 31 -1.69 1.93 6.65
N VAL A 32 -1.61 2.20 7.96
CA VAL A 32 -2.59 1.68 8.93
C VAL A 32 -3.98 2.23 8.63
N ARG A 33 -4.12 3.51 8.29
CA ARG A 33 -5.40 4.10 7.87
C ARG A 33 -5.95 3.43 6.62
N GLU A 34 -5.09 3.19 5.62
CA GLU A 34 -5.49 2.52 4.39
C GLU A 34 -5.91 1.06 4.62
N ALA A 35 -5.21 0.34 5.51
CA ALA A 35 -5.59 -1.02 5.92
C ALA A 35 -6.95 -1.05 6.62
N ILE A 36 -7.21 -0.10 7.53
CA ILE A 36 -8.52 0.05 8.19
C ILE A 36 -9.60 0.35 7.15
N ALA A 37 -9.38 1.31 6.24
CA ALA A 37 -10.32 1.62 5.16
C ALA A 37 -10.61 0.39 4.29
N THR A 38 -9.59 -0.41 3.98
CA THR A 38 -9.72 -1.64 3.18
C THR A 38 -10.58 -2.69 3.87
N LEU A 39 -10.44 -2.85 5.20
CA LEU A 39 -11.29 -3.75 6.00
C LEU A 39 -12.76 -3.29 6.03
N HIS A 40 -13.02 -2.00 5.87
CA HIS A 40 -14.36 -1.43 5.75
C HIS A 40 -14.90 -1.38 4.32
N GLY A 41 -14.09 -1.72 3.31
CA GLY A 41 -14.47 -1.69 1.90
C GLY A 41 -14.21 -0.37 1.18
N ASP A 42 -13.58 0.61 1.85
CA ASP A 42 -13.28 1.96 1.34
C ASP A 42 -11.81 2.13 0.91
N GLY A 43 -11.03 1.05 0.90
CA GLY A 43 -9.61 1.07 0.51
C GLY A 43 -9.37 1.01 -1.00
N PRO A 44 -8.11 1.18 -1.45
CA PRO A 44 -7.74 1.05 -2.86
C PRO A 44 -8.06 -0.34 -3.40
N HIS A 45 -8.65 -0.38 -4.60
CA HIS A 45 -9.02 -1.64 -5.26
C HIS A 45 -7.82 -2.56 -5.46
N SER A 46 -6.68 -2.02 -5.92
CA SER A 46 -5.44 -2.78 -6.15
C SER A 46 -4.92 -3.45 -4.88
N PHE A 47 -5.01 -2.78 -3.74
CA PHE A 47 -4.59 -3.34 -2.46
C PHE A 47 -5.56 -4.44 -1.99
N TRP A 48 -6.87 -4.21 -2.11
CA TRP A 48 -7.86 -5.22 -1.80
C TRP A 48 -7.71 -6.48 -2.65
N GLU A 49 -7.53 -6.34 -3.97
CA GLU A 49 -7.31 -7.46 -4.89
C GLU A 49 -6.10 -8.30 -4.47
N HIS A 50 -5.01 -7.64 -4.08
CA HIS A 50 -3.82 -8.33 -3.57
C HIS A 50 -4.10 -9.15 -2.32
N CYS A 51 -4.75 -8.54 -1.33
CA CYS A 51 -5.14 -9.24 -0.11
C CYS A 51 -6.06 -10.43 -0.42
N LEU A 52 -6.98 -10.27 -1.38
CA LEU A 52 -7.92 -11.28 -1.80
C LEU A 52 -7.21 -12.48 -2.48
N ASP A 53 -6.22 -12.21 -3.34
CA ASP A 53 -5.37 -13.24 -3.95
C ASP A 53 -4.57 -14.02 -2.90
N VAL A 54 -3.81 -13.30 -2.07
CA VAL A 54 -2.96 -13.92 -1.04
C VAL A 54 -3.81 -14.75 -0.06
N ALA A 55 -4.89 -14.18 0.48
CA ALA A 55 -5.76 -14.88 1.42
C ALA A 55 -6.48 -16.07 0.76
N GLY A 56 -6.88 -15.95 -0.51
CA GLY A 56 -7.49 -17.04 -1.28
C GLY A 56 -6.57 -18.25 -1.38
N TYR A 57 -5.29 -18.04 -1.70
CA TYR A 57 -4.29 -19.11 -1.71
C TYR A 57 -4.01 -19.68 -0.31
N MET A 58 -4.00 -18.85 0.74
CA MET A 58 -3.87 -19.33 2.11
C MET A 58 -5.00 -20.30 2.49
N LEU A 59 -6.24 -20.01 2.12
CA LEU A 59 -7.39 -20.89 2.37
C LEU A 59 -7.30 -22.20 1.58
N LEU A 60 -6.81 -22.15 0.33
CA LEU A 60 -6.57 -23.36 -0.46
C LEU A 60 -5.52 -24.26 0.21
N LEU A 61 -4.38 -23.70 0.62
CA LEU A 61 -3.33 -24.48 1.29
C LEU A 61 -3.81 -25.05 2.63
N ALA A 62 -4.71 -24.36 3.32
CA ALA A 62 -5.32 -24.81 4.56
C ALA A 62 -6.49 -25.80 4.38
N ASP A 63 -6.79 -26.23 3.15
CA ASP A 63 -7.93 -27.08 2.80
C ASP A 63 -9.28 -26.50 3.30
N LYS A 64 -9.41 -25.16 3.34
CA LYS A 64 -10.62 -24.44 3.75
C LYS A 64 -11.50 -24.01 2.58
N ALA A 65 -11.01 -24.16 1.36
CA ALA A 65 -11.76 -23.93 0.13
C ALA A 65 -11.34 -24.94 -0.94
N SER A 66 -12.24 -25.26 -1.86
CA SER A 66 -12.00 -26.20 -2.95
C SER A 66 -11.44 -25.54 -4.22
N THR A 67 -11.68 -24.24 -4.40
CA THR A 67 -11.21 -23.45 -5.54
C THR A 67 -10.81 -22.06 -5.09
N LEU A 68 -9.94 -21.39 -5.86
CA LEU A 68 -9.54 -20.01 -5.56
C LEU A 68 -10.76 -19.08 -5.57
N ALA A 69 -11.69 -19.26 -6.51
CA ALA A 69 -12.91 -18.47 -6.57
C ALA A 69 -13.76 -18.63 -5.30
N ALA A 70 -13.94 -19.86 -4.80
CA ALA A 70 -14.65 -20.11 -3.55
C ALA A 70 -13.91 -19.50 -2.35
N ALA A 71 -12.58 -19.58 -2.33
CA ALA A 71 -11.75 -18.97 -1.29
C ALA A 71 -11.91 -17.46 -1.25
N LYS A 72 -11.81 -16.79 -2.41
CA LYS A 72 -12.00 -15.34 -2.54
C LYS A 72 -13.41 -14.93 -2.09
N ALA A 73 -14.44 -15.67 -2.49
CA ALA A 73 -15.81 -15.40 -2.04
C ALA A 73 -15.96 -15.48 -0.50
N GLN A 74 -15.30 -16.44 0.16
CA GLN A 74 -15.28 -16.52 1.63
C GLN A 74 -14.58 -15.30 2.25
N VAL A 75 -13.44 -14.88 1.71
CA VAL A 75 -12.68 -13.71 2.20
C VAL A 75 -13.50 -12.42 2.06
N THR A 76 -14.16 -12.23 0.92
CA THR A 76 -15.07 -11.09 0.71
C THR A 76 -16.22 -11.11 1.71
N ALA A 77 -16.86 -12.27 1.92
CA ALA A 77 -17.97 -12.39 2.86
C ALA A 77 -17.57 -12.04 4.31
N VAL A 78 -16.39 -12.47 4.78
CA VAL A 78 -15.94 -12.13 6.15
C VAL A 78 -15.57 -10.65 6.32
N ARG A 79 -15.12 -9.97 5.25
CA ARG A 79 -14.95 -8.51 5.26
C ARG A 79 -16.30 -7.83 5.36
N ASP A 80 -17.22 -8.16 4.46
CA ASP A 80 -18.52 -7.48 4.35
C ASP A 80 -19.42 -7.70 5.58
N GLN A 81 -19.24 -8.82 6.29
CA GLN A 81 -19.89 -9.11 7.58
C GLN A 81 -19.22 -8.42 8.78
N GLY A 82 -18.10 -7.72 8.58
CA GLY A 82 -17.34 -7.08 9.66
C GLY A 82 -16.52 -8.05 10.54
N LEU A 83 -16.45 -9.34 10.18
CA LEU A 83 -15.70 -10.34 10.94
C LEU A 83 -14.18 -10.13 10.82
N ALA A 84 -13.71 -9.72 9.64
CA ALA A 84 -12.30 -9.35 9.44
C ALA A 84 -11.90 -8.16 10.32
N TRP A 85 -12.78 -7.16 10.42
CA TRP A 85 -12.59 -6.01 11.30
C TRP A 85 -12.55 -6.41 12.78
N GLN A 86 -13.51 -7.22 13.25
CA GLN A 86 -13.49 -7.70 14.63
C GLN A 86 -12.20 -8.47 14.93
N LYS A 87 -11.73 -9.31 14.00
CA LYS A 87 -10.49 -10.07 14.19
C LYS A 87 -9.25 -9.17 14.23
N PHE A 88 -9.22 -8.09 13.45
CA PHE A 88 -8.17 -7.08 13.51
C PHE A 88 -8.15 -6.37 14.87
N ARG A 89 -9.31 -5.99 15.42
CA ARG A 89 -9.43 -5.42 16.77
C ARG A 89 -8.92 -6.36 17.85
N ASP A 90 -9.32 -7.64 17.79
CA ASP A 90 -8.83 -8.67 18.72
C ASP A 90 -7.31 -8.81 18.65
N MET A 91 -6.73 -8.78 17.44
CA MET A 91 -5.29 -8.87 17.21
C MET A 91 -4.52 -7.67 17.81
N VAL A 92 -5.07 -6.46 17.68
CA VAL A 92 -4.48 -5.24 18.25
C VAL A 92 -4.54 -5.29 19.79
N ALA A 93 -5.70 -5.64 20.36
CA ALA A 93 -5.88 -5.78 21.80
C ALA A 93 -4.93 -6.84 22.40
N ALA A 94 -4.80 -7.99 21.74
CA ALA A 94 -3.96 -9.10 22.19
C ALA A 94 -2.46 -8.74 22.24
N GLN A 95 -2.03 -7.72 21.49
CA GLN A 95 -0.65 -7.22 21.47
C GLN A 95 -0.46 -5.96 22.32
N GLY A 96 -1.47 -5.53 23.07
CA GLY A 96 -1.43 -4.35 23.93
C GLY A 96 -1.56 -3.02 23.20
N GLY A 97 -2.03 -3.03 21.95
CA GLY A 97 -2.34 -1.81 21.20
C GLY A 97 -3.66 -1.16 21.64
N ASP A 98 -3.81 0.13 21.35
CA ASP A 98 -5.02 0.87 21.67
C ASP A 98 -6.11 0.65 20.60
N VAL A 99 -7.13 -0.12 20.94
CA VAL A 99 -8.27 -0.38 20.05
C VAL A 99 -9.04 0.90 19.73
N ALA A 100 -9.07 1.89 20.64
CA ALA A 100 -9.75 3.15 20.38
C ALA A 100 -9.08 3.95 19.25
N GLN A 101 -7.76 3.81 19.06
CA GLN A 101 -7.05 4.47 17.95
C GLN A 101 -7.38 3.88 16.59
N ILE A 102 -7.63 2.57 16.49
CA ILE A 102 -8.04 1.96 15.23
C ILE A 102 -9.55 2.15 14.97
N ASP A 103 -10.37 2.19 16.01
CA ASP A 103 -11.80 2.53 15.91
C ASP A 103 -11.99 4.00 15.48
N ASN A 104 -11.04 4.89 15.83
CA ASN A 104 -10.99 6.27 15.37
C ASN A 104 -9.62 6.61 14.74
N PRO A 105 -9.38 6.21 13.48
CA PRO A 105 -8.07 6.31 12.82
C PRO A 105 -7.53 7.74 12.65
N ASN A 106 -8.38 8.76 12.84
CA ASN A 106 -7.95 10.16 12.86
C ASN A 106 -7.06 10.50 14.06
N THR A 107 -7.08 9.67 15.11
CA THR A 107 -6.21 9.82 16.29
C THR A 107 -4.81 9.23 16.12
N LEU A 108 -4.59 8.47 15.03
CA LEU A 108 -3.25 8.03 14.64
C LEU A 108 -2.34 9.24 14.36
N PRO A 109 -1.01 9.10 14.52
CA PRO A 109 -0.05 10.16 14.25
C PRO A 109 -0.32 10.86 12.92
N THR A 110 -0.44 12.19 12.95
CA THR A 110 -0.76 13.03 11.79
C THR A 110 0.31 14.11 11.64
N ALA A 111 0.84 14.24 10.42
CA ALA A 111 1.83 15.26 10.13
C ALA A 111 1.23 16.67 10.22
N ARG A 112 2.05 17.64 10.64
CA ARG A 112 1.64 19.05 10.80
C ARG A 112 1.46 19.77 9.47
N CYS A 113 2.11 19.30 8.41
CA CYS A 113 2.04 19.88 7.08
C CYS A 113 1.64 18.80 6.07
N VAL A 114 0.64 19.13 5.24
CA VAL A 114 0.16 18.28 4.15
C VAL A 114 0.11 19.13 2.89
N GLU A 115 0.94 18.80 1.91
CA GLU A 115 1.08 19.60 0.68
C GLU A 115 0.82 18.73 -0.55
N PRO A 116 0.21 19.27 -1.62
CA PRO A 116 -0.06 18.51 -2.83
C PRO A 116 1.23 18.20 -3.61
N ILE A 117 1.19 17.06 -4.30
CA ILE A 117 2.13 16.67 -5.35
C ILE A 117 1.40 16.92 -6.67
N SER A 118 1.76 17.99 -7.38
CA SER A 118 1.16 18.32 -8.67
C SER A 118 1.94 17.71 -9.83
N ALA A 119 1.24 17.29 -10.88
CA ALA A 119 1.84 16.86 -12.13
C ALA A 119 2.66 18.01 -12.75
N PRO A 120 3.95 17.79 -13.08
CA PRO A 120 4.80 18.86 -13.61
C PRO A 120 4.50 19.20 -15.07
N GLN A 121 3.81 18.30 -15.78
CA GLN A 121 3.44 18.43 -17.18
C GLN A 121 2.16 17.65 -17.47
N THR A 122 1.52 17.96 -18.60
CA THR A 122 0.41 17.15 -19.12
C THR A 122 0.97 15.89 -19.76
N GLY A 123 0.35 14.73 -19.49
CA GLY A 123 0.77 13.47 -20.08
C GLY A 123 0.24 12.25 -19.31
N THR A 124 0.63 11.06 -19.77
CA THR A 124 0.31 9.79 -19.11
C THR A 124 1.48 9.35 -18.25
N LEU A 125 1.23 8.96 -17.00
CA LEU A 125 2.26 8.41 -16.11
C LEU A 125 2.69 7.04 -16.65
N ALA A 126 3.94 6.93 -17.09
CA ALA A 126 4.46 5.76 -17.80
C ALA A 126 5.23 4.79 -16.90
N ALA A 127 5.92 5.32 -15.90
CA ALA A 127 6.63 4.51 -14.90
C ALA A 127 6.81 5.27 -13.60
N MET A 128 7.01 4.51 -12.51
CA MET A 128 7.35 5.02 -11.19
C MET A 128 8.56 4.26 -10.65
N ASP A 129 9.60 4.96 -10.20
CA ASP A 129 10.67 4.33 -9.43
C ASP A 129 10.23 4.16 -7.97
N THR A 130 9.64 3.02 -7.65
CA THR A 130 9.16 2.69 -6.29
C THR A 130 10.29 2.63 -5.27
N THR A 131 11.51 2.30 -5.70
CA THR A 131 12.68 2.29 -4.83
C THR A 131 13.04 3.72 -4.43
N ALA A 132 13.09 4.64 -5.40
CA ALA A 132 13.33 6.05 -5.14
C ALA A 132 12.24 6.67 -4.24
N ILE A 133 10.96 6.35 -4.48
CA ILE A 133 9.84 6.79 -3.65
C ILE A 133 9.97 6.26 -2.21
N GLY A 134 10.31 4.98 -2.04
CA GLY A 134 10.54 4.39 -0.71
C GLY A 134 11.67 5.10 0.03
N TRP A 135 12.79 5.36 -0.65
CA TRP A 135 13.89 6.12 -0.07
C TRP A 135 13.56 7.57 0.24
N ALA A 136 12.70 8.22 -0.55
CA ALA A 136 12.20 9.55 -0.24
C ALA A 136 11.39 9.54 1.06
N CYS A 137 10.57 8.50 1.30
CA CYS A 137 9.84 8.33 2.57
C CYS A 137 10.80 8.13 3.75
N VAL A 138 11.86 7.34 3.57
CA VAL A 138 12.91 7.16 4.60
C VAL A 138 13.56 8.50 4.95
N ARG A 139 13.99 9.29 3.95
CA ARG A 139 14.62 10.60 4.18
C ARG A 139 13.68 11.62 4.80
N LEU A 140 12.38 11.56 4.46
CA LEU A 140 11.33 12.36 5.08
C LEU A 140 11.19 12.06 6.59
N GLY A 141 11.48 10.83 7.00
CA GLY A 141 11.46 10.38 8.40
C GLY A 141 10.58 9.16 8.66
N GLY A 142 9.90 8.62 7.63
CA GLY A 142 9.01 7.45 7.75
C GLY A 142 9.76 6.11 7.81
N GLY A 143 11.09 6.14 7.82
CA GLY A 143 11.93 4.96 7.90
C GLY A 143 13.28 5.25 8.55
N ARG A 144 14.18 4.29 8.46
CA ARG A 144 15.49 4.35 9.13
C ARG A 144 16.63 4.39 8.11
N MET A 145 17.54 5.34 8.25
CA MET A 145 18.84 5.31 7.55
C MET A 145 19.84 4.43 8.32
N SER A 146 19.75 4.45 9.65
CA SER A 146 20.52 3.61 10.58
C SER A 146 19.60 2.88 11.56
N LYS A 147 20.08 1.77 12.14
CA LYS A 147 19.26 0.95 13.06
C LYS A 147 18.71 1.71 14.27
N SER A 148 19.38 2.78 14.70
CA SER A 148 19.01 3.57 15.88
C SER A 148 18.06 4.75 15.59
N ASP A 149 17.79 5.04 14.31
CA ASP A 149 16.97 6.19 13.95
C ASP A 149 15.54 6.04 14.50
N GLN A 150 15.02 7.14 15.03
CA GLN A 150 13.62 7.26 15.40
C GLN A 150 12.80 7.45 14.13
N ILE A 151 11.66 6.78 14.05
CA ILE A 151 10.73 6.91 12.94
C ILE A 151 9.68 7.94 13.33
N ASP A 152 9.42 8.89 12.44
CA ASP A 152 8.23 9.72 12.52
C ASP A 152 7.07 8.99 11.84
N HIS A 153 6.21 8.35 12.63
CA HIS A 153 5.11 7.54 12.11
C HIS A 153 4.03 8.35 11.39
N ALA A 154 4.06 9.67 11.50
CA ALA A 154 3.06 10.57 10.95
C ALA A 154 3.37 11.00 9.50
N VAL A 155 4.62 10.85 9.05
CA VAL A 155 5.07 11.32 7.73
C VAL A 155 4.97 10.24 6.67
N GLY A 156 4.96 10.66 5.41
CA GLY A 156 4.89 9.79 4.25
C GLY A 156 4.12 10.42 3.11
N PHE A 157 3.58 9.58 2.24
CA PHE A 157 2.87 10.00 1.04
C PHE A 157 1.51 9.32 0.94
N VAL A 158 0.53 10.05 0.41
CA VAL A 158 -0.72 9.47 -0.11
C VAL A 158 -0.72 9.75 -1.61
N LEU A 159 -0.45 8.74 -2.42
CA LEU A 159 -0.25 8.84 -3.86
C LEU A 159 -1.22 7.91 -4.61
N PRO A 160 -2.47 8.39 -4.88
CA PRO A 160 -3.43 7.67 -5.69
C PRO A 160 -3.00 7.48 -7.15
N ALA A 161 -2.12 8.33 -7.67
CA ALA A 161 -1.63 8.24 -9.04
C ALA A 161 -1.05 6.85 -9.36
N LYS A 162 -1.49 6.29 -10.49
CA LYS A 162 -1.04 5.00 -11.04
C LYS A 162 -0.50 5.14 -12.46
N ILE A 163 0.38 4.22 -12.84
CA ILE A 163 0.83 4.03 -14.22
C ILE A 163 -0.39 3.84 -15.11
N GLY A 164 -0.42 4.56 -16.24
CA GLY A 164 -1.55 4.62 -17.17
C GLY A 164 -2.55 5.75 -16.88
N ASN A 165 -2.49 6.41 -15.71
CA ASN A 165 -3.30 7.60 -15.46
C ASN A 165 -2.79 8.79 -16.30
N HIS A 166 -3.72 9.55 -16.87
CA HIS A 166 -3.43 10.79 -17.57
C HIS A 166 -3.69 11.99 -16.67
N PHE A 167 -2.77 12.95 -16.64
CA PHE A 167 -2.86 14.16 -15.84
C PHE A 167 -2.66 15.41 -16.69
N GLN A 168 -3.26 16.53 -16.27
CA GLN A 168 -2.92 17.86 -16.76
C GLN A 168 -1.81 18.50 -15.90
N ALA A 169 -0.98 19.37 -16.49
CA ALA A 169 -0.01 20.14 -15.73
C ALA A 169 -0.67 20.90 -14.57
N GLY A 170 -0.15 20.73 -13.35
CA GLY A 170 -0.70 21.31 -12.12
C GLY A 170 -1.74 20.43 -11.39
N GLU A 171 -2.28 19.40 -12.05
CA GLU A 171 -3.26 18.49 -11.44
C GLU A 171 -2.65 17.73 -10.26
N THR A 172 -3.42 17.54 -9.18
CA THR A 172 -2.93 16.87 -7.97
C THR A 172 -2.89 15.36 -8.17
N MET A 173 -1.69 14.78 -8.02
CA MET A 173 -1.44 13.33 -8.10
C MET A 173 -1.50 12.65 -6.73
N GLY A 174 -1.31 13.42 -5.66
CA GLY A 174 -1.22 12.93 -4.29
C GLY A 174 -0.79 14.02 -3.31
N PHE A 175 -0.39 13.61 -2.11
CA PHE A 175 -0.04 14.49 -1.01
C PHE A 175 1.21 14.00 -0.26
N ILE A 176 2.03 14.95 0.19
CA ILE A 176 3.16 14.74 1.10
C ILE A 176 2.73 15.13 2.50
N HIS A 177 2.90 14.23 3.45
CA HIS A 177 2.70 14.46 4.87
C HIS A 177 4.06 14.63 5.53
N ALA A 178 4.37 15.83 6.05
CA ALA A 178 5.67 16.13 6.66
C ALA A 178 5.56 16.94 7.94
N ASN A 179 6.60 16.81 8.79
CA ASN A 179 6.76 17.62 10.00
C ASN A 179 7.91 18.64 9.92
N ASP A 180 8.65 18.63 8.81
CA ASP A 180 9.82 19.47 8.53
C ASP A 180 9.70 20.04 7.09
N PRO A 181 9.68 21.37 6.91
CA PRO A 181 9.53 22.00 5.59
C PRO A 181 10.66 21.72 4.60
N ASP A 182 11.91 21.60 5.07
CA ASP A 182 13.05 21.36 4.20
C ASP A 182 13.00 19.94 3.66
N LYS A 183 12.69 18.97 4.52
CA LYS A 183 12.46 17.57 4.11
C LYS A 183 11.25 17.42 3.19
N LEU A 184 10.19 18.21 3.41
CA LEU A 184 9.02 18.22 2.52
C LEU A 184 9.43 18.62 1.11
N ASN A 185 10.18 19.73 0.96
CA ASN A 185 10.64 20.20 -0.34
C ASN A 185 11.56 19.18 -1.02
N GLN A 186 12.47 18.58 -0.26
CA GLN A 186 13.34 17.51 -0.76
C GLN A 186 12.52 16.32 -1.26
N ALA A 187 11.58 15.81 -0.45
CA ALA A 187 10.73 14.68 -0.82
C ALA A 187 9.89 14.98 -2.08
N ARG A 188 9.39 16.22 -2.22
CA ARG A 188 8.68 16.64 -3.43
C ARG A 188 9.55 16.51 -4.68
N SER A 189 10.78 17.04 -4.63
CA SER A 189 11.72 16.93 -5.76
C SER A 189 12.06 15.49 -6.08
N GLU A 190 12.28 14.65 -5.06
CA GLU A 190 12.62 13.23 -5.23
C GLU A 190 11.46 12.42 -5.84
N ILE A 191 10.22 12.65 -5.39
CA ILE A 191 9.05 11.98 -5.98
C ILE A 191 8.89 12.38 -7.43
N LEU A 192 8.94 13.67 -7.76
CA LEU A 192 8.76 14.13 -9.14
C LEU A 192 9.85 13.58 -10.08
N ALA A 193 11.08 13.43 -9.59
CA ALA A 193 12.18 12.81 -10.33
C ALA A 193 12.01 11.29 -10.51
N ALA A 194 11.20 10.64 -9.67
CA ALA A 194 10.90 9.21 -9.76
C ALA A 194 9.77 8.89 -10.76
N LEU A 195 9.17 9.89 -11.41
CA LEU A 195 8.07 9.72 -12.36
C LEU A 195 8.55 9.87 -13.80
N THR A 196 8.18 8.92 -14.66
CA THR A 196 8.40 9.01 -16.11
C THR A 196 7.08 9.26 -16.82
N TRP A 197 7.07 10.18 -17.78
CA TRP A 197 5.87 10.61 -18.51
C TRP A 197 5.91 10.15 -19.97
N SER A 198 4.72 9.93 -20.54
CA SER A 198 4.51 9.56 -21.94
C SER A 198 3.45 10.46 -22.59
N ASP A 199 3.69 10.86 -23.84
CA ASP A 199 2.72 11.60 -24.66
C ASP A 199 1.61 10.71 -25.21
N THR A 200 1.80 9.39 -25.18
CA THR A 200 0.81 8.39 -25.61
C THR A 200 0.23 7.63 -24.41
N PRO A 201 -0.96 7.01 -24.55
CA PRO A 201 -1.49 6.11 -23.54
C PRO A 201 -0.51 5.00 -23.16
N VAL A 202 -0.54 4.59 -21.89
CA VAL A 202 0.25 3.49 -21.33
C VAL A 202 -0.72 2.51 -20.69
N GLU A 203 -0.60 1.24 -21.07
CA GLU A 203 -1.46 0.20 -20.51
C GLU A 203 -1.15 -0.02 -19.02
N PRO A 204 -2.17 -0.19 -18.16
CA PRO A 204 -1.97 -0.57 -16.77
C PRO A 204 -1.21 -1.89 -16.65
N LEU A 205 -0.44 -2.02 -15.58
CA LEU A 205 0.30 -3.24 -15.28
C LEU A 205 -0.63 -4.31 -14.69
N PRO A 206 -0.39 -5.60 -14.98
CA PRO A 206 -1.14 -6.68 -14.34
C PRO A 206 -0.82 -6.73 -12.84
N HIS A 207 -1.81 -7.07 -12.03
CA HIS A 207 -1.62 -7.17 -10.58
C HIS A 207 -0.72 -8.35 -10.16
N ILE A 208 -0.96 -9.53 -10.75
CA ILE A 208 -0.16 -10.75 -10.60
C ILE A 208 0.36 -11.16 -11.97
N TYR A 209 1.67 -11.33 -12.10
CA TYR A 209 2.35 -11.80 -13.31
C TYR A 209 2.33 -13.33 -13.42
N ASP A 210 2.53 -14.04 -12.30
CA ASP A 210 2.63 -15.50 -12.31
C ASP A 210 2.34 -16.12 -10.94
N VAL A 211 2.02 -17.42 -10.94
CA VAL A 211 1.79 -18.24 -9.75
C VAL A 211 2.63 -19.50 -9.83
N VAL A 212 3.58 -19.64 -8.91
CA VAL A 212 4.44 -20.82 -8.79
C VAL A 212 3.88 -21.71 -7.69
N THR A 213 3.48 -22.95 -8.04
CA THR A 213 2.81 -23.88 -7.10
C THR A 213 3.69 -25.02 -6.65
#